data_AF-A0A8B6FM29-F1
#
_entry.id   AF-A0A8B6FM29-F1
#
_cell.length_a   1.000
_cell.length_b   1.000
_cell.length_c   1.000
_cell.angle_alpha   90.00
_cell.angle_beta   90.00
_cell.angle_gamma   90.00
#
_symmetry.space_group_name_H-M   'P 1'
#
loop_
_entity.id
_entity.type
_entity.pdbx_description
1 polymer ?
#
loop_
_entity_poly.entity_id
_entity_poly.type
_entity_poly.pdbx_seq_one_letter_code
_entity_poly.pdbx_strand_id
1 'polypeptide(L)'
;MMVLTYMLVLTCIYGVRSECPFGWVIGNRSCYLFHQVKLSLTVASHYCRSLEGHLARVESQQEQNLIHEVLNHLPGDYWLE
;
A
#
# COMPACT_ATOMS: atom_id res chain seq x y z
N MET A 1 21.97 22.32 23.12
CA MET A 1 21.72 20.90 23.44
C MET A 1 20.24 20.55 23.61
N MET A 2 19.41 21.38 24.26
CA MET A 2 17.98 21.07 24.48
C MET A 2 17.11 21.09 23.20
N VAL A 3 17.42 21.95 22.22
CA VAL A 3 16.68 22.02 20.93
C VAL A 3 16.95 20.78 20.06
N LEU A 4 18.21 20.31 20.01
CA LEU A 4 18.58 19.09 19.29
C LEU A 4 17.88 17.87 19.86
N THR A 5 17.86 17.73 21.20
CA THR A 5 17.13 16.64 21.85
C THR A 5 15.63 16.75 21.64
N TYR A 6 15.06 17.97 21.65
CA TYR A 6 13.63 18.16 21.37
C TYR A 6 13.30 17.80 19.91
N MET A 7 14.15 18.17 18.93
CA MET A 7 13.98 17.76 17.53
C MET A 7 14.10 16.24 17.36
N LEU A 8 15.10 15.60 17.99
CA LEU A 8 15.26 14.13 17.99
C LEU A 8 14.06 13.42 18.66
N VAL A 9 13.53 13.99 19.75
CA VAL A 9 12.35 13.48 20.45
C VAL A 9 11.09 13.69 19.62
N LEU A 10 10.89 14.87 19.02
CA LEU A 10 9.78 15.16 18.11
C LEU A 10 9.79 14.20 16.91
N THR A 11 10.93 13.94 16.26
CA THR A 11 11.00 13.00 15.12
C THR A 11 10.67 11.55 15.50
N CYS A 12 10.96 11.13 16.75
CA CYS A 12 10.56 9.81 17.25
C CYS A 12 9.06 9.74 17.59
N ILE A 13 8.45 10.87 17.99
CA ILE A 13 7.03 10.97 18.37
C ILE A 13 6.13 11.20 17.14
N TYR A 14 6.60 11.97 16.15
CA TYR A 14 5.98 12.11 14.84
C TYR A 14 6.42 10.93 13.98
N GLY A 15 5.82 9.76 14.23
CA GLY A 15 5.93 8.64 13.32
C GLY A 15 5.69 9.14 11.90
N VAL A 16 6.71 9.02 11.05
CA VAL A 16 6.54 9.17 9.61
C VAL A 16 5.51 8.11 9.24
N ARG A 17 4.23 8.49 9.19
CA ARG A 17 3.25 7.70 8.45
C ARG A 17 3.82 7.65 7.05
N SER A 18 4.18 6.48 6.60
CA SER A 18 4.60 6.25 5.21
C SER A 18 3.53 6.89 4.32
N GLU A 19 3.82 8.06 3.77
CA GLU A 19 2.98 8.68 2.76
C GLU A 19 3.12 7.80 1.53
N CYS A 20 2.02 7.16 1.13
CA CYS A 20 2.03 6.37 -0.08
C CYS A 20 2.18 7.28 -1.29
N PRO A 21 2.79 6.79 -2.40
CA PRO A 21 2.89 7.57 -3.62
C PRO A 21 1.50 8.03 -4.10
N PHE A 22 1.46 9.11 -4.86
CA PHE A 22 0.19 9.62 -5.39
C PHE A 22 -0.57 8.53 -6.16
N GLY A 23 -1.86 8.36 -5.85
CA GLY A 23 -2.73 7.35 -6.45
C GLY A 23 -2.71 5.97 -5.75
N TRP A 24 -1.96 5.81 -4.67
CA TRP A 24 -1.94 4.59 -3.86
C TRP A 24 -2.80 4.75 -2.60
N VAL A 25 -3.41 3.66 -2.18
CA VAL A 25 -4.21 3.57 -0.95
C VAL A 25 -3.30 3.22 0.22
N ILE A 26 -3.38 4.01 1.29
CA ILE A 26 -2.60 3.80 2.52
C ILE A 26 -3.25 2.68 3.32
N GLY A 27 -2.51 1.58 3.53
CA GLY A 27 -2.81 0.59 4.56
C GLY A 27 -2.01 0.83 5.83
N ASN A 28 -2.09 -0.12 6.77
CA ASN A 28 -1.41 0.00 8.06
C ASN A 28 0.13 0.00 7.93
N ARG A 29 0.68 -0.91 7.11
CA ARG A 29 2.14 -1.10 6.92
C ARG A 29 2.58 -1.05 5.46
N SER A 30 1.64 -0.94 4.53
CA SER A 30 1.85 -1.14 3.10
C SER A 30 1.02 -0.15 2.29
N CYS A 31 1.44 0.12 1.06
CA CYS A 31 0.71 0.91 0.09
C CYS A 31 0.09 0.00 -0.98
N TYR A 32 -1.14 0.28 -1.39
CA TYR A 32 -1.89 -0.55 -2.32
C TYR A 32 -2.24 0.22 -3.60
N LEU A 33 -1.92 -0.35 -4.77
CA LEU A 33 -2.32 0.19 -6.06
C LEU A 33 -3.38 -0.71 -6.70
N PHE A 34 -4.52 -0.14 -7.05
CA PHE A 34 -5.60 -0.83 -7.73
C PHE A 34 -5.56 -0.50 -9.22
N HIS A 35 -5.03 -1.41 -10.02
CA HIS A 35 -4.93 -1.23 -11.46
C HIS A 35 -6.22 -1.69 -12.16
N GLN A 36 -6.87 -0.78 -12.88
CA GLN A 36 -8.18 -1.04 -13.50
C GLN A 36 -8.11 -1.85 -14.80
N VAL A 37 -6.94 -1.96 -15.43
CA VAL A 37 -6.77 -2.73 -16.66
C VAL A 37 -6.51 -4.20 -16.29
N LYS A 38 -7.34 -5.10 -16.81
CA LYS A 38 -7.14 -6.55 -16.63
C LYS A 38 -5.89 -6.99 -17.39
N LEU A 39 -4.88 -7.41 -16.63
CA LEU A 39 -3.64 -7.99 -17.15
C LEU A 39 -3.64 -9.50 -16.91
N SER A 40 -2.84 -10.24 -17.68
CA SER A 40 -2.53 -11.63 -17.31
C SER A 40 -1.73 -11.64 -16.00
N LEU A 41 -1.80 -12.73 -15.23
CA LEU A 41 -1.11 -12.84 -13.94
C LEU A 41 0.39 -12.52 -14.06
N THR A 42 1.06 -13.05 -15.09
CA THR A 42 2.49 -12.81 -15.34
C THR A 42 2.77 -11.33 -15.61
N VAL A 43 1.95 -10.67 -16.43
CA VAL A 43 2.14 -9.24 -16.76
C VAL A 43 1.84 -8.37 -15.53
N ALA A 44 0.81 -8.69 -14.75
CA ALA A 44 0.48 -8.01 -13.51
C ALA A 44 1.62 -8.10 -12.48
N SER A 45 2.20 -9.30 -12.30
CA SER A 45 3.33 -9.51 -11.39
C SER A 45 4.57 -8.69 -11.81
N HIS A 46 4.90 -8.67 -13.10
CA HIS A 46 5.99 -7.84 -13.62
C HIS A 46 5.72 -6.35 -13.45
N TYR A 47 4.48 -5.91 -13.67
CA TYR A 47 4.07 -4.52 -13.47
C TYR A 47 4.27 -4.08 -12.01
N CYS A 48 3.76 -4.85 -11.03
CA CYS A 48 3.95 -4.54 -9.61
C CYS A 48 5.44 -4.48 -9.22
N ARG A 49 6.27 -5.39 -9.74
CA ARG A 49 7.72 -5.40 -9.51
C ARG A 49 8.43 -4.19 -10.12
N SER A 50 7.94 -3.68 -11.25
CA SER A 50 8.48 -2.45 -11.85
C SER A 50 8.22 -1.19 -11.03
N LEU A 51 7.27 -1.25 -10.09
CA LEU A 51 6.94 -0.20 -9.14
C LEU A 51 7.58 -0.44 -7.76
N GLU A 52 8.61 -1.28 -7.70
CA GLU A 52 9.29 -1.68 -6.45
C GLU A 52 8.34 -2.36 -5.43
N GLY A 53 7.24 -2.96 -5.91
CA GLY A 53 6.26 -3.70 -5.13
C GLY A 53 6.07 -5.14 -5.60
N HIS A 54 4.97 -5.76 -5.16
CA HIS A 54 4.55 -7.09 -5.59
C HIS A 54 3.03 -7.16 -5.68
N LEU A 55 2.50 -8.26 -6.23
CA LEU A 55 1.05 -8.50 -6.20
C LEU A 55 0.61 -8.57 -4.74
N ALA A 56 -0.52 -7.95 -4.42
CA ALA A 56 -0.97 -7.88 -3.03
C ALA A 56 -1.18 -9.30 -2.47
N ARG A 57 -0.62 -9.56 -1.30
CA ARG A 57 -0.91 -10.74 -0.49
C ARG A 57 -1.73 -10.30 0.71
N VAL A 58 -2.81 -11.00 1.00
CA VAL A 58 -3.62 -10.72 2.19
C VAL A 58 -3.04 -11.48 3.37
N GLU A 59 -2.40 -10.76 4.30
CA GLU A 59 -1.77 -11.33 5.49
C GLU A 59 -2.54 -10.98 6.78
N SER A 60 -3.58 -10.14 6.68
CA SER A 60 -4.41 -9.77 7.83
C SER A 60 -5.87 -9.47 7.47
N GLN A 61 -6.75 -9.55 8.47
CA GLN A 61 -8.16 -9.18 8.32
C GLN A 61 -8.31 -7.68 7.98
N GLN A 62 -7.42 -6.83 8.48
CA GLN A 62 -7.42 -5.41 8.17
C GLN A 62 -7.15 -5.18 6.67
N GLU A 63 -6.22 -5.92 6.07
CA GLU A 63 -5.95 -5.84 4.64
C GLU A 63 -7.10 -6.38 3.81
N GLN A 64 -7.69 -7.50 4.22
CA GLN A 64 -8.89 -8.05 3.58
C GLN A 64 -10.02 -7.01 3.55
N ASN A 65 -10.25 -6.30 4.66
CA ASN A 65 -11.29 -5.27 4.75
C ASN A 65 -11.00 -4.09 3.84
N LEU A 66 -9.75 -3.59 3.81
CA LEU A 66 -9.33 -2.49 2.94
C LEU A 66 -9.49 -2.85 1.46
N ILE A 67 -9.03 -4.04 1.07
CA ILE A 67 -9.14 -4.53 -0.31
C ILE A 67 -10.61 -4.66 -0.70
N HIS A 68 -11.45 -5.22 0.19
CA HIS A 68 -12.88 -5.37 -0.06
C HIS A 68 -13.60 -4.02 -0.18
N GLU A 69 -13.27 -3.04 0.66
CA GLU A 69 -13.85 -1.68 0.61
C GLU A 69 -13.60 -1.01 -0.75
N VAL A 70 -12.37 -1.12 -1.28
CA VAL A 70 -12.01 -0.54 -2.57
C VAL A 70 -12.66 -1.31 -3.72
N LEU A 71 -12.59 -2.65 -3.69
CA LEU A 71 -13.07 -3.50 -4.78
C LEU A 71 -14.60 -3.58 -4.88
N ASN A 72 -15.34 -3.30 -3.81
CA ASN A 72 -16.81 -3.23 -3.87
C ASN A 72 -17.32 -2.19 -4.89
N HIS A 73 -16.46 -1.26 -5.32
CA HIS A 73 -16.76 -0.24 -6.30
C HIS A 73 -16.19 -0.56 -7.70
N LEU A 74 -15.52 -1.70 -7.88
CA LEU A 74 -14.83 -2.07 -9.11
C LEU A 74 -15.37 -3.41 -9.65
N PRO A 75 -15.86 -3.46 -10.90
CA PRO A 75 -16.36 -4.70 -11.48
C PRO A 75 -15.21 -5.63 -11.89
N GLY A 76 -15.35 -6.92 -11.59
CA GLY A 76 -14.51 -8.00 -12.13
C GLY A 76 -13.58 -8.69 -11.11
N ASP A 77 -12.82 -9.68 -11.61
CA ASP A 77 -11.84 -10.42 -10.81
C ASP A 77 -10.50 -9.69 -10.74
N TYR A 78 -9.72 -9.98 -9.70
CA TYR A 78 -8.43 -9.37 -9.42
C TYR A 78 -7.37 -10.43 -9.08
N TRP A 79 -6.10 -10.08 -9.30
CA TRP A 79 -4.98 -10.94 -8.97
C TRP A 79 -4.40 -10.59 -7.59
N LEU A 80 -4.16 -11.62 -6.78
CA LEU A 80 -3.40 -11.57 -5.54
C LEU A 80 -2.20 -12.53 -5.66
N GLU A 81 -1.21 -12.39 -4.78
CA GLU A 81 -0.11 -13.35 -4.61
C GLU A 81 -0.43 -14.44 -3.59
#